data_AF-A0A2N0QKM9-F1
#
_entry.id   AF-A0A2N0QKM9-F1
#
_cell.length_a   1.000
_cell.length_b   1.000
_cell.length_c   1.000
_cell.angle_alpha   90.00
_cell.angle_beta   90.00
_cell.angle_gamma   90.00
#
_symmetry.space_group_name_H-M   'P 1'
#
loop_
_entity.id
_entity.type
_entity.pdbx_description
1 polymer ?
#
loop_
_entity_poly.entity_id
_entity_poly.type
_entity_poly.pdbx_seq_one_letter_code
_entity_poly.pdbx_strand_id
1 'polypeptide(L)'
;MSMFANFDFNKQTVVVPDSKRPGQTGVYRNSFMPENLIEKPCPEVSTVFDSFQYAVSRHAKKPCLGYRPFDDKTGNYGDYVWETYEKVLERFTNFGSGL
;
A
#
# COMPACT_ATOMS: atom_id res chain seq x y z
N MET A 1 2.84 -0.95 -18.46
CA MET A 1 1.58 -1.56 -18.95
C MET A 1 0.68 -1.73 -17.74
N SER A 2 -0.53 -1.14 -17.71
CA SER A 2 -1.42 -1.27 -16.54
C SER A 2 -1.77 -2.74 -16.34
N MET A 3 -1.40 -3.32 -15.19
CA MET A 3 -1.80 -4.69 -14.82
C MET A 3 -3.32 -4.86 -14.83
N PHE A 4 -4.11 -3.79 -14.68
CA PHE A 4 -5.54 -3.89 -14.37
C PHE A 4 -6.48 -3.51 -15.52
N ALA A 5 -5.97 -3.29 -16.73
CA ALA A 5 -6.77 -2.73 -17.83
C ALA A 5 -7.99 -3.60 -18.23
N ASN A 6 -7.98 -4.90 -17.90
CA ASN A 6 -9.03 -5.86 -18.29
C ASN A 6 -9.62 -6.64 -17.09
N PHE A 7 -9.56 -6.08 -15.87
CA PHE A 7 -10.12 -6.76 -14.69
C PHE A 7 -11.64 -6.59 -14.63
N ASP A 8 -12.38 -7.70 -14.66
CA ASP A 8 -13.84 -7.68 -14.51
C ASP A 8 -14.23 -7.57 -13.03
N PHE A 9 -14.67 -6.38 -12.63
CA PHE A 9 -15.12 -6.12 -11.26
C PHE A 9 -16.36 -6.89 -10.84
N ASN A 10 -17.14 -7.43 -11.80
CA ASN A 10 -18.29 -8.28 -11.51
C ASN A 10 -17.90 -9.76 -11.32
N LYS A 11 -16.68 -10.14 -11.73
CA LYS A 11 -16.18 -11.52 -11.62
C LYS A 11 -14.72 -11.56 -11.15
N GLN A 12 -14.56 -11.39 -9.85
CA GLN A 12 -13.25 -11.28 -9.18
C GLN A 12 -12.66 -12.64 -8.78
N THR A 13 -13.43 -13.72 -8.90
CA THR A 13 -13.00 -15.07 -8.50
C THR A 13 -13.36 -16.13 -9.54
N VAL A 14 -12.54 -17.17 -9.61
CA VAL A 14 -12.79 -18.38 -10.41
C VAL A 14 -12.58 -19.61 -9.55
N VAL A 15 -13.31 -20.68 -9.85
CA VAL A 15 -13.15 -21.97 -9.17
C VAL A 15 -11.96 -22.70 -9.80
N VAL A 16 -11.04 -23.18 -8.97
CA VAL A 16 -9.92 -24.02 -9.41
C VAL A 16 -10.50 -25.33 -9.95
N PRO A 17 -10.10 -25.77 -11.16
CA PRO A 17 -10.54 -27.05 -11.72
C PRO A 17 -10.37 -28.21 -10.72
N ASP A 18 -11.35 -29.11 -10.70
CA ASP A 18 -11.34 -30.35 -9.90
C ASP A 18 -11.15 -30.19 -8.37
N SER A 19 -11.34 -28.97 -7.85
CA SER A 19 -11.14 -28.68 -6.42
C SER A 19 -12.35 -29.01 -5.52
N LYS A 20 -13.53 -29.22 -6.11
CA LYS A 20 -14.77 -29.49 -5.37
C LYS A 20 -14.79 -30.94 -4.86
N ARG A 21 -15.23 -31.14 -3.61
CA ARG A 21 -15.43 -32.48 -3.01
C ARG A 21 -16.85 -32.58 -2.41
N PRO A 22 -17.39 -33.79 -2.20
CA PRO A 22 -18.68 -33.95 -1.53
C PRO A 22 -18.70 -33.22 -0.18
N GLY A 23 -19.75 -32.42 0.05
CA GLY A 23 -19.90 -31.64 1.28
C GLY A 23 -19.17 -30.28 1.32
N GLN A 24 -18.45 -29.89 0.26
CA GLN A 24 -17.77 -28.59 0.19
C GLN A 24 -17.92 -27.89 -1.17
N THR A 25 -17.64 -26.59 -1.20
CA THR A 25 -17.48 -25.82 -2.45
C THR A 25 -16.13 -26.10 -3.09
N GLY A 26 -15.95 -25.67 -4.35
CA GLY A 26 -14.62 -25.62 -4.94
C GLY A 26 -13.74 -24.56 -4.27
N VAL A 27 -12.42 -24.68 -4.45
CA VAL A 27 -11.46 -23.66 -4.04
C VAL A 27 -11.56 -22.49 -5.02
N TYR A 28 -11.70 -21.28 -4.49
CA TYR A 28 -11.75 -20.07 -5.30
C TYR A 28 -10.37 -19.40 -5.36
N ARG A 29 -10.00 -18.89 -6.52
CA ARG A 29 -8.82 -18.05 -6.75
C ARG A 29 -9.20 -16.73 -7.39
N ASN A 30 -8.31 -15.76 -7.26
CA ASN A 30 -8.46 -14.47 -7.93
C ASN A 30 -8.52 -14.69 -9.46
N SER A 31 -9.49 -14.07 -10.13
CA SER A 31 -9.71 -14.25 -11.58
C SER A 31 -8.57 -13.71 -12.45
N PHE A 32 -7.74 -12.82 -11.92
CA PHE A 32 -6.57 -12.28 -12.60
C PHE A 32 -5.38 -13.24 -12.61
N MET A 33 -5.29 -14.15 -11.63
CA MET A 33 -4.23 -15.15 -11.53
C MET A 33 -4.84 -16.52 -11.20
N PRO A 34 -5.56 -17.14 -12.14
CA PRO A 34 -6.23 -18.42 -11.92
C PRO A 34 -5.23 -19.57 -11.68
N GLU A 35 -4.13 -19.56 -12.42
CA GLU A 35 -3.17 -20.68 -12.45
C GLU A 35 -2.13 -20.62 -11.33
N ASN A 36 -1.73 -19.42 -10.90
CA ASN A 36 -0.57 -19.21 -10.04
C ASN A 36 -0.92 -18.47 -8.74
N LEU A 37 -0.18 -18.76 -7.68
CA LEU A 37 -0.21 -17.96 -6.46
C LEU A 37 0.71 -16.75 -6.62
N ILE A 38 0.22 -15.56 -6.22
CA ILE A 38 1.05 -14.36 -6.14
C ILE A 38 1.79 -14.39 -4.82
N GLU A 39 3.11 -14.50 -4.85
CA GLU A 39 3.94 -14.39 -3.64
C GLU A 39 4.09 -12.93 -3.18
N LYS A 40 4.20 -11.99 -4.14
CA LYS A 40 4.31 -10.55 -3.89
C LYS A 40 3.44 -9.77 -4.87
N PRO A 41 2.54 -8.89 -4.40
CA PRO A 41 1.69 -8.08 -5.28
C PRO A 41 2.48 -7.01 -6.05
N CYS A 42 3.64 -6.58 -5.53
CA CYS A 42 4.55 -5.64 -6.19
C CYS A 42 5.98 -6.22 -6.08
N PRO A 43 6.65 -6.55 -7.20
CA PRO A 43 7.97 -7.18 -7.17
C PRO A 43 9.03 -6.36 -6.41
N GLU A 44 8.92 -5.04 -6.44
CA GLU A 44 9.85 -4.10 -5.83
C GLU A 44 9.62 -3.89 -4.33
N VAL A 45 8.55 -4.45 -3.76
CA VAL A 45 8.16 -4.23 -2.36
C VAL A 45 8.26 -5.55 -1.59
N SER A 46 9.29 -5.66 -0.75
CA SER A 46 9.49 -6.82 0.13
C SER A 46 9.32 -6.48 1.61
N THR A 47 9.51 -5.21 1.97
CA THR A 47 9.36 -4.72 3.34
C THR A 47 8.36 -3.57 3.42
N VAL A 48 7.91 -3.25 4.64
CA VAL A 48 7.09 -2.05 4.89
C VAL A 48 7.85 -0.79 4.48
N PHE A 49 9.18 -0.76 4.66
CA PHE A 49 10.00 0.37 4.24
C PHE A 49 10.12 0.47 2.72
N ASP A 50 10.23 -0.65 2.00
CA ASP A 50 10.22 -0.67 0.54
C ASP A 50 8.90 -0.09 0.01
N SER A 51 7.77 -0.42 0.66
CA SER A 51 6.47 0.13 0.32
C SER A 51 6.44 1.65 0.47
N PHE A 52 7.05 2.18 1.53
CA PHE A 52 7.17 3.62 1.75
C PHE A 52 8.08 4.29 0.71
N GLN A 53 9.27 3.73 0.45
CA GLN A 53 10.19 4.25 -0.56
C GLN A 53 9.57 4.22 -1.97
N TYR A 54 8.82 3.16 -2.28
CA TYR A 54 8.05 3.05 -3.51
C TYR A 54 7.03 4.20 -3.64
N ALA A 55 6.29 4.50 -2.56
CA ALA A 55 5.38 5.64 -2.53
C ALA A 55 6.12 6.99 -2.70
N VAL A 56 7.28 7.18 -2.05
CA VAL A 56 8.10 8.40 -2.21
C VAL A 56 8.53 8.57 -3.67
N SER A 57 8.97 7.50 -4.34
CA SER A 57 9.40 7.55 -5.75
C SER A 57 8.31 8.05 -6.71
N ARG A 58 7.03 7.83 -6.37
CA ARG A 58 5.87 8.18 -7.20
C ARG A 58 5.19 9.47 -6.77
N HIS A 59 5.22 9.77 -5.48
CA HIS A 59 4.37 10.76 -4.83
C HIS A 59 5.13 11.67 -3.86
N ALA A 60 6.45 11.84 -4.07
CA ALA A 60 7.37 12.64 -3.23
C ALA A 60 6.76 13.93 -2.67
N LYS A 61 6.08 14.72 -3.51
CA LYS A 61 5.52 16.03 -3.17
C LYS A 61 4.08 16.01 -2.61
N LYS A 62 3.46 14.84 -2.46
CA LYS A 62 2.10 14.71 -1.92
C LYS A 62 2.12 14.73 -0.39
N PRO A 63 1.03 15.20 0.26
CA PRO A 63 0.86 15.09 1.71
C PRO A 63 1.01 13.65 2.21
N CYS A 64 1.82 13.45 3.26
CA CYS A 64 2.11 12.14 3.86
C CYS A 64 1.75 12.12 5.35
N LEU A 65 2.37 12.99 6.14
CA LEU A 65 2.19 13.00 7.59
C LEU A 65 1.58 14.34 8.03
N GLY A 66 0.36 14.27 8.53
CA GLY A 66 -0.38 15.42 9.05
C GLY A 66 -0.21 15.55 10.56
N TYR A 67 -0.04 16.78 11.05
CA TYR A 67 -0.11 17.08 12.47
C TYR A 67 -0.83 18.40 12.71
N ARG A 68 -1.30 18.61 13.95
CA ARG A 68 -1.88 19.87 14.39
C ARG A 68 -0.84 20.61 15.22
N PRO A 69 -0.33 21.77 14.78
CA PRO A 69 0.62 22.55 15.56
C PRO A 69 -0.05 23.01 16.85
N PHE A 70 0.63 22.84 17.98
CA PHE A 70 0.22 23.41 19.25
C PHE A 70 0.72 24.85 19.34
N ASP A 71 -0.16 25.78 19.69
CA ASP A 71 0.20 27.17 19.97
C ASP A 71 0.35 27.36 21.48
N ASP A 72 1.61 27.46 21.94
CA ASP A 72 1.95 27.64 23.36
C ASP A 72 1.37 28.93 23.97
N LYS A 73 1.02 29.94 23.16
CA LYS A 73 0.48 31.22 23.66
C LYS A 73 -1.00 31.12 23.95
N THR A 74 -1.73 30.41 23.11
CA THR A 74 -3.20 30.27 23.22
C THR A 74 -3.62 28.96 23.88
N GLY A 75 -2.71 27.99 23.99
CA GLY A 75 -2.98 26.65 24.49
C GLY A 75 -3.83 25.80 23.54
N ASN A 76 -4.00 26.24 22.29
CA ASN A 76 -4.89 25.60 21.32
C ASN A 76 -4.10 24.88 20.22
N TYR A 77 -4.74 23.88 19.61
CA TYR A 77 -4.24 23.24 18.41
C TYR A 77 -4.77 23.94 17.16
N GLY A 78 -3.88 24.32 16.25
CA GLY A 78 -4.24 24.89 14.96
C GLY A 78 -4.83 23.88 13.96
N ASP A 79 -4.93 24.33 12.71
CA ASP A 79 -5.33 23.49 11.58
C ASP A 79 -4.28 22.41 11.27
N TYR A 80 -4.70 21.37 10.54
CA TYR A 80 -3.77 20.34 10.07
C TYR A 80 -2.77 20.93 9.08
N VAL A 81 -1.50 20.72 9.37
CA VAL A 81 -0.39 20.93 8.43
C VAL A 81 0.18 19.58 8.01
N TRP A 82 0.68 19.50 6.78
CA TRP A 82 1.13 18.24 6.19
C TRP A 82 2.57 18.32 5.72
N GLU A 83 3.36 17.32 6.09
CA GLU A 83 4.66 17.07 5.50
C GLU A 83 4.52 16.22 4.24
N THR A 84 5.39 16.45 3.26
CA THR A 84 5.42 15.65 2.03
C THR A 84 6.14 14.31 2.25
N TYR A 85 5.86 13.32 1.40
CA TYR A 85 6.54 12.01 1.44
C TYR A 85 8.08 12.14 1.45
N GLU A 86 8.65 13.03 0.64
CA GLU A 86 10.10 13.27 0.61
C GLU A 86 10.64 13.83 1.93
N LYS A 87 9.89 14.71 2.60
CA LYS A 87 10.27 15.29 3.90
C LYS A 87 10.22 14.25 5.01
N VAL A 88 9.21 13.40 5.00
CA VAL A 88 9.11 12.29 5.95
C VAL A 88 10.25 11.29 5.73
N LEU A 89 10.62 10.97 4.49
CA LEU A 89 11.77 10.13 4.20
C LEU A 89 13.09 10.75 4.69
N GLU A 90 13.29 12.05 4.43
CA GLU A 90 14.47 12.79 4.92
C GLU A 90 14.59 12.69 6.45
N ARG A 91 13.48 12.90 7.19
CA ARG A 91 13.45 12.74 8.66
C ARG A 91 13.80 11.31 9.08
N PHE A 92 13.26 10.30 8.40
CA PHE A 92 13.52 8.89 8.69
C PHE A 92 15.00 8.55 8.48
N THR A 93 15.59 9.00 7.36
CA THR A 93 17.00 8.80 7.05
C THR A 93 17.92 9.51 8.04
N ASN A 94 17.62 10.76 8.39
CA ASN A 94 18.41 11.52 9.36
C ASN A 94 18.39 10.86 10.75
N PHE A 95 17.22 10.40 11.19
CA PHE A 95 17.09 9.69 12.47
C PHE A 95 17.85 8.37 12.45
N GLY A 96 17.66 7.55 11.41
CA GLY A 96 18.32 6.26 11.28
C GLY A 96 19.84 6.34 11.14
N SER A 97 20.37 7.43 10.54
CA SER A 97 21.82 7.65 10.42
C SER A 97 22.50 8.03 11.74
N GLY A 98 21.70 8.42 12.74
CA GLY A 98 22.17 8.80 14.07
C GLY A 98 22.03 7.70 15.15
N LEU A 99 21.46 6.54 14.80
CA LEU A 99 21.39 5.35 15.65
C LEU A 99 22.57 4.40 15.36
#